data_AF-W7UCX7-F1
#
_entry.id   AF-W7UCX7-F1
#
_cell.length_a   1.000
_cell.length_b   1.000
_cell.length_c   1.000
_cell.angle_alpha   90.00
_cell.angle_beta   90.00
_cell.angle_gamma   90.00
#
_symmetry.space_group_name_H-M   'P 1'
#
loop_
_entity.id
_entity.type
_entity.pdbx_description
1 polymer ?
#
loop_
_entity_poly.entity_id
_entity_poly.type
_entity_poly.pdbx_seq_one_letter_code
_entity_poly.pdbx_strand_id
1 'polypeptide(L)'
;MFLLSPLFSCLLVLLCLPPSLPSSPPPSLPLPGGTLAITDNDPRSPVIQGLPKPIALLMKSTEPFSDEYFSLDMEAMLEEVGFEAVETVATDPRHRTILATKPRS
;
A
#
# COMPACT_ATOMS: atom_id res chain seq x y z
N MET A 1 15.46 -19.65 13.06
CA MET A 1 16.33 -19.11 11.99
C MET A 1 15.63 -19.34 10.66
N PHE A 2 14.67 -18.46 10.33
CA PHE A 2 14.21 -18.25 8.96
C PHE A 2 14.62 -16.82 8.63
N LEU A 3 15.47 -16.74 7.62
CA LEU A 3 16.26 -15.62 7.18
C LEU A 3 15.36 -14.66 6.38
N LEU A 4 15.40 -13.37 6.73
CA LEU A 4 15.24 -12.20 5.86
C LEU A 4 14.19 -12.26 4.71
N SER A 5 13.06 -11.58 4.89
CA SER A 5 12.28 -11.03 3.78
C SER A 5 12.52 -9.50 3.71
N PRO A 6 13.24 -8.98 2.70
CA PRO A 6 13.48 -7.55 2.53
C PRO A 6 12.34 -6.89 1.73
N LEU A 7 11.08 -7.12 2.11
CA LEU A 7 9.90 -6.56 1.41
C LEU A 7 9.42 -5.23 2.00
N PHE A 8 10.31 -4.43 2.59
CA PHE A 8 9.95 -3.14 3.19
C PHE A 8 10.83 -2.01 2.67
N SER A 9 10.48 -1.46 1.50
CA SER A 9 10.82 -0.11 0.99
C SER A 9 10.18 -0.01 -0.41
N CYS A 10 9.26 0.88 -0.79
CA CYS A 10 8.76 2.13 -0.26
C CYS A 10 7.23 2.11 -0.24
N LEU A 11 6.63 1.93 0.93
CA LEU A 11 5.18 2.10 1.11
C LEU A 11 4.99 3.14 2.20
N LEU A 12 4.49 4.32 1.85
CA LEU A 12 3.98 5.25 2.85
C LEU A 12 2.63 4.68 3.31
N VAL A 13 2.67 3.66 4.17
CA VAL A 13 1.50 3.22 4.94
C VAL A 13 1.22 4.30 5.96
N LEU A 14 0.43 5.31 5.58
CA LEU A 14 0.03 6.36 6.50
C LEU A 14 -1.19 5.89 7.29
N LEU A 15 -0.91 5.56 8.56
CA LEU A 15 -1.81 5.45 9.70
C LEU A 15 -3.11 4.63 9.56
N CYS A 16 -3.14 3.55 10.35
CA CYS A 16 -4.37 3.08 10.98
C CYS A 16 -4.84 4.18 11.97
N LEU A 17 -5.85 4.98 11.61
CA LEU A 17 -6.46 5.95 12.51
C LEU A 17 -7.67 5.32 13.23
N PRO A 18 -7.54 4.85 14.48
CA PRO A 18 -8.72 4.68 15.32
C PRO A 18 -9.20 6.07 15.78
N PRO A 19 -10.51 6.29 16.00
CA PRO A 19 -11.03 7.54 16.57
C PRO A 19 -10.57 7.78 18.04
N SER A 20 -9.83 6.86 18.66
CA SER A 20 -9.33 6.96 20.03
C SER A 20 -8.13 6.03 20.29
N LEU A 21 -7.09 6.52 21.00
CA LEU A 21 -5.85 5.79 21.32
C LEU A 21 -6.07 4.71 22.42
N PRO A 22 -5.65 3.44 22.24
CA PRO A 22 -5.73 2.42 23.29
C PRO A 22 -4.48 2.34 24.18
N SER A 23 -4.66 1.91 25.43
CA SER A 23 -3.64 1.83 26.50
C SER A 23 -2.89 0.49 26.60
N SER A 24 -2.83 -0.30 25.52
CA SER A 24 -2.25 -1.66 25.48
C SER A 24 -1.38 -1.85 24.22
N PRO A 25 -0.53 -2.90 24.11
CA PRO A 25 0.50 -2.99 23.06
C PRO A 25 -0.11 -2.98 21.65
N PRO A 26 0.64 -2.53 20.63
CA PRO A 26 0.07 -2.19 19.32
C PRO A 26 -0.55 -3.43 18.67
N PRO A 27 -1.80 -3.35 18.16
CA PRO A 27 -2.42 -4.47 17.49
C PRO A 27 -1.68 -4.79 16.19
N SER A 28 -1.62 -6.06 15.83
CA SER A 28 -1.49 -6.46 14.43
C SER A 28 -2.63 -5.79 13.64
N LEU A 29 -2.28 -5.07 12.57
CA LEU A 29 -3.12 -4.53 11.47
C LEU A 29 -4.66 -4.59 11.60
N PRO A 30 -5.33 -3.52 11.16
CA PRO A 30 -6.41 -2.79 11.82
C PRO A 30 -7.32 -3.59 12.78
N LEU A 31 -7.76 -2.92 13.85
CA LEU A 31 -8.88 -3.42 14.65
C LEU A 31 -10.11 -3.61 13.76
N PRO A 32 -11.04 -4.54 14.07
CA PRO A 32 -12.31 -4.64 13.35
C PRO A 32 -12.98 -3.27 13.17
N GLY A 33 -13.43 -2.97 11.95
CA GLY A 33 -13.95 -1.65 11.57
C GLY A 33 -12.90 -0.56 11.30
N GLY A 34 -11.61 -0.87 11.40
CA GLY A 34 -10.53 0.05 11.05
C GLY A 34 -10.19 0.02 9.56
N THR A 35 -9.72 1.15 9.03
CA THR A 35 -9.33 1.29 7.62
C THR A 35 -7.82 1.25 7.46
N LEU A 36 -7.35 0.41 6.55
CA LEU A 36 -6.00 0.41 6.01
C LEU A 36 -5.93 1.43 4.87
N ALA A 37 -4.98 2.35 4.94
CA ALA A 37 -4.67 3.28 3.86
C ALA A 37 -3.25 3.02 3.35
N ILE A 38 -3.14 2.73 2.05
CA ILE A 38 -1.89 2.47 1.36
C ILE A 38 -1.67 3.59 0.35
N THR A 39 -0.63 4.41 0.51
CA THR A 39 -0.27 5.43 -0.48
C THR A 39 1.06 5.06 -1.13
N ASP A 40 1.03 4.88 -2.44
CA ASP A 40 2.16 4.39 -3.24
C ASP A 40 2.24 5.12 -4.59
N ASN A 41 3.26 4.77 -5.38
CA ASN A 41 3.32 5.17 -6.78
C ASN A 41 2.21 4.49 -7.55
N ASP A 42 1.47 5.25 -8.36
CA ASP A 42 0.39 4.70 -9.15
C ASP A 42 0.96 4.09 -10.44
N PRO A 43 0.88 2.75 -10.65
CA PRO A 43 1.29 2.13 -11.90
C PRO A 43 0.43 2.58 -13.10
N ARG A 44 -0.75 3.16 -12.84
CA ARG A 44 -1.65 3.74 -13.86
C ARG A 44 -1.34 5.21 -14.15
N SER A 45 -0.42 5.85 -13.40
CA SER A 45 -0.09 7.25 -13.61
C SER A 45 0.64 7.47 -14.95
N PRO A 46 0.18 8.41 -15.79
CA PRO A 46 0.91 8.81 -16.99
C PRO A 46 2.31 9.37 -16.69
N VAL A 47 2.51 9.97 -15.51
CA VAL A 47 3.80 10.51 -15.09
C VAL A 47 4.77 9.37 -14.77
N ILE A 48 4.31 8.34 -14.04
CA ILE A 48 5.10 7.14 -13.71
C ILE A 48 5.42 6.33 -14.97
N GLN A 49 4.43 6.10 -15.84
CA GLN A 49 4.62 5.40 -17.11
C GLN A 49 5.52 6.17 -18.09
N GLY A 50 5.56 7.50 -17.98
CA GLY A 50 6.35 8.40 -18.83
C GLY A 50 7.77 8.67 -18.34
N LEU A 51 8.25 8.02 -17.27
CA LEU A 51 9.57 8.30 -16.70
C LEU A 51 10.71 7.94 -17.67
N PRO A 52 11.75 8.80 -17.79
CA PRO A 52 12.95 8.45 -18.54
C PRO A 52 13.65 7.21 -17.95
N LYS A 53 14.19 6.32 -18.80
CA LYS A 53 14.84 5.06 -18.39
C LYS A 53 15.87 5.20 -17.25
N PRO A 54 16.77 6.21 -17.23
CA PRO A 54 17.71 6.35 -16.12
C PRO A 54 17.02 6.65 -14.78
N ILE A 55 15.92 7.40 -14.80
CA ILE A 55 15.13 7.72 -13.59
C ILE A 55 14.37 6.48 -13.12
N ALA A 56 13.74 5.74 -14.04
CA ALA A 56 13.08 4.48 -13.72
C ALA A 56 14.07 3.44 -13.13
N LEU A 57 15.29 3.36 -13.67
CA LEU A 57 16.34 2.50 -13.15
C LEU A 57 16.79 2.92 -11.74
N LEU A 58 16.90 4.22 -11.49
CA LEU A 58 17.23 4.74 -10.17
C LEU A 58 16.15 4.41 -9.14
N MET A 59 14.87 4.58 -9.49
CA MET A 59 13.75 4.16 -8.64
C MET A 59 13.81 2.65 -8.37
N LYS A 60 14.01 1.82 -9.40
CA LYS A 60 14.15 0.38 -9.21
C LYS A 60 15.36 -0.01 -8.35
N SER A 61 16.41 0.82 -8.29
CA SER A 61 17.55 0.57 -7.40
C SER A 61 17.21 0.76 -5.91
N THR A 62 16.20 1.59 -5.60
CA THR A 62 15.68 1.79 -4.23
C THR A 62 14.47 0.90 -3.93
N GLU A 63 13.73 0.46 -4.96
CA GLU A 63 12.62 -0.50 -4.88
C GLU A 63 12.81 -1.67 -5.88
N PRO A 64 13.62 -2.70 -5.56
CA PRO A 64 14.04 -3.74 -6.52
C PRO A 64 12.91 -4.63 -7.04
N PHE A 65 11.78 -4.68 -6.34
CA PHE A 65 10.60 -5.51 -6.67
C PHE A 65 9.40 -4.67 -7.17
N SER A 66 9.66 -3.45 -7.64
CA SER A 66 8.63 -2.52 -8.11
C SER A 66 7.84 -3.05 -9.31
N ASP A 67 8.47 -3.79 -10.23
CA ASP A 67 7.77 -4.37 -11.38
C ASP A 67 6.75 -5.43 -10.95
N GLU A 68 7.14 -6.33 -10.06
CA GLU A 68 6.25 -7.34 -9.49
C GLU A 68 5.12 -6.66 -8.72
N TYR A 69 5.45 -5.69 -7.87
CA TYR A 69 4.47 -4.95 -7.08
C TYR A 69 3.44 -4.21 -7.95
N PHE A 70 3.88 -3.53 -9.01
CA PHE A 70 3.01 -2.82 -9.94
C PHE A 70 2.14 -3.73 -10.80
N SER A 71 2.51 -5.00 -10.94
CA SER A 71 1.69 -6.02 -11.60
C SER A 71 0.60 -6.61 -10.71
N LEU A 72 0.64 -6.37 -9.39
CA LEU A 72 -0.37 -6.88 -8.46
C LEU A 72 -1.68 -6.11 -8.58
N ASP A 73 -2.79 -6.85 -8.66
CA ASP A 73 -4.13 -6.32 -8.42
C ASP A 73 -4.33 -6.22 -6.90
N MET A 74 -3.87 -5.11 -6.34
CA MET A 74 -3.89 -4.85 -4.90
C MET A 74 -5.33 -4.83 -4.38
N GLU A 75 -6.25 -4.26 -5.15
CA GLU A 75 -7.66 -4.19 -4.83
C GLU A 75 -8.27 -5.59 -4.69
N ALA A 76 -8.10 -6.45 -5.70
CA ALA A 76 -8.57 -7.82 -5.65
C ALA A 76 -7.94 -8.61 -4.49
N MET A 77 -6.64 -8.44 -4.25
CA MET A 77 -5.97 -9.10 -3.13
C MET A 77 -6.56 -8.69 -1.77
N LEU A 78 -6.88 -7.40 -1.58
CA LEU A 78 -7.47 -6.91 -0.34
C LEU A 78 -8.89 -7.46 -0.13
N GLU A 79 -9.68 -7.55 -1.20
CA GLU A 79 -11.00 -8.20 -1.18
C GLU A 79 -10.89 -9.71 -0.86
N GLU A 80 -9.96 -10.42 -1.49
CA GLU A 80 -9.73 -11.86 -1.27
C GLU A 80 -9.35 -12.20 0.17
N VAL A 81 -8.56 -11.34 0.83
CA VAL A 81 -8.20 -11.52 2.25
C VAL A 81 -9.27 -11.01 3.23
N GLY A 82 -10.41 -10.53 2.72
CA GLY A 82 -11.59 -10.19 3.51
C GLY A 82 -11.67 -8.73 3.98
N PHE A 83 -10.97 -7.79 3.34
CA PHE A 83 -11.31 -6.38 3.49
C PHE A 83 -12.55 -6.04 2.66
N GLU A 84 -13.29 -5.05 3.13
CA GLU A 84 -14.48 -4.49 2.48
C GLU A 84 -14.24 -3.02 2.12
N ALA A 85 -15.12 -2.45 1.30
CA ALA A 85 -15.07 -1.05 0.89
C ALA A 85 -13.68 -0.65 0.36
N VAL A 86 -13.14 -1.48 -0.54
CA VAL A 86 -11.85 -1.23 -1.19
C VAL A 86 -12.02 -0.13 -2.24
N GLU A 87 -11.29 0.97 -2.09
CA GLU A 87 -11.35 2.12 -2.99
C GLU A 87 -9.95 2.62 -3.31
N THR A 88 -9.68 2.87 -4.60
CA THR A 88 -8.43 3.49 -5.05
C THR A 88 -8.71 4.88 -5.59
N VAL A 89 -8.02 5.88 -5.06
CA VAL A 89 -8.12 7.28 -5.48
C VAL A 89 -6.74 7.78 -5.90
N ALA A 90 -6.68 8.57 -6.97
CA ALA A 90 -5.46 9.29 -7.32
C ALA A 90 -5.21 10.43 -6.30
N THR A 91 -4.08 10.36 -5.60
CA THR A 91 -3.72 11.30 -4.52
C THR A 91 -3.01 12.52 -5.08
N ASP A 92 -2.14 12.30 -6.06
CA ASP A 92 -1.52 13.33 -6.87
C ASP A 92 -1.15 12.74 -8.25
N PRO A 93 -0.57 13.51 -9.20
CA PRO A 93 -0.27 12.99 -10.53
C PRO A 93 0.62 11.74 -10.59
N ARG A 94 1.34 11.38 -9.52
CA ARG A 94 2.26 10.22 -9.43
C ARG A 94 1.79 9.14 -8.47
N HIS A 95 0.89 9.46 -7.53
CA HIS A 95 0.55 8.58 -6.43
C HIS A 95 -0.93 8.26 -6.38
N ARG A 96 -1.25 7.07 -5.89
CA ARG A 96 -2.61 6.66 -5.53
C ARG A 96 -2.67 6.37 -4.03
N THR A 97 -3.86 6.45 -3.47
CA THR A 97 -4.18 5.93 -2.14
C THR A 97 -5.25 4.86 -2.29
N ILE A 98 -4.98 3.67 -1.77
CA ILE A 98 -5.92 2.56 -1.64
C ILE A 98 -6.42 2.53 -0.21
N LEU A 99 -7.74 2.58 -0.03
CA LEU A 99 -8.43 2.46 1.24
C LEU A 99 -9.11 1.10 1.28
N ALA A 100 -9.02 0.40 2.41
CA ALA A 100 -9.68 -0.88 2.61
C ALA A 100 -10.07 -1.05 4.08
N THR A 101 -11.32 -1.40 4.35
CA THR A 101 -11.85 -1.46 5.71
C THR A 101 -11.99 -2.89 6.19
N LYS A 102 -11.46 -3.20 7.37
CA LYS A 102 -11.65 -4.51 7.99
C LYS A 102 -13.09 -4.62 8.47
N PRO A 103 -13.81 -5.74 8.20
CA PRO A 103 -15.15 -5.96 8.71
C PRO A 103 -15.22 -5.80 10.24
N ARG A 104 -16.40 -5.44 10.74
CA ARG A 104 -16.64 -5.27 12.19
C ARG A 104 -16.97 -6.59 12.91
N SER A 105 -17.39 -7.61 12.16
CA SER A 105 -17.85 -8.92 12.65
C SER A 105 -16.75 -9.97 12.69
#